data_AF-A0A6G3RTV4-F1
#
_entry.id   AF-A0A6G3RTV4-F1
#
_cell.length_a   1.000
_cell.length_b   1.000
_cell.length_c   1.000
_cell.angle_alpha   90.00
_cell.angle_beta   90.00
_cell.angle_gamma   90.00
#
_symmetry.space_group_name_H-M   'P 1'
#
loop_
_entity.id
_entity.type
_entity.pdbx_description
1 polymer ?
#
loop_
_entity_poly.entity_id
_entity_poly.type
_entity_poly.pdbx_seq_one_letter_code
_entity_poly.pdbx_strand_id
1 'polypeptide(L)'
;MVHTQGHGSWPSPIDAALAAAHDGQPEYVGFVGDEAWWTEPRPTEAGRRALVRRRPDGTEQSVLPAPWNVRSRVIEYGGRPWAGADR
;
A
#
# COMPACT_ATOMS: atom_id res chain seq x y z
N MET A 1 -31.62 13.82 -15.72
CA MET A 1 -31.24 14.51 -16.98
C MET A 1 -29.75 14.74 -16.95
N VAL A 2 -29.07 14.59 -18.08
CA VAL A 2 -27.64 14.96 -18.22
C VAL A 2 -27.59 16.37 -18.79
N HIS A 3 -26.78 17.24 -18.19
CA HIS A 3 -26.61 18.63 -18.61
C HIS A 3 -25.30 18.80 -19.39
N THR A 4 -25.33 19.53 -20.50
CA THR A 4 -24.11 19.94 -21.21
C THR A 4 -23.39 21.02 -20.41
N GLN A 5 -22.10 20.83 -20.15
CA GLN A 5 -21.23 21.82 -19.51
C GLN A 5 -19.86 21.86 -20.18
N GLY A 6 -19.08 22.91 -19.92
CA GLY A 6 -17.71 23.04 -20.42
C GLY A 6 -16.78 21.94 -19.92
N HIS A 7 -15.73 21.65 -20.68
CA HIS A 7 -14.71 20.70 -20.25
C HIS A 7 -14.04 21.17 -18.95
N GLY A 8 -13.91 20.25 -17.99
CA GLY A 8 -13.32 20.52 -16.67
C GLY A 8 -14.29 21.07 -15.61
N SER A 9 -15.55 21.38 -15.96
CA SER A 9 -16.53 21.91 -15.00
C SER A 9 -17.56 20.87 -14.52
N TRP A 10 -17.36 19.60 -14.86
CA TRP A 10 -18.27 18.54 -14.45
C TRP A 10 -18.07 18.23 -12.96
N PRO A 11 -19.16 18.18 -12.17
CA PRO A 11 -19.04 17.74 -10.79
C PRO A 11 -18.53 16.30 -10.76
N SER A 12 -17.46 16.07 -10.01
CA SER A 12 -16.84 14.76 -9.83
C SER A 12 -17.10 14.26 -8.40
N PRO A 13 -17.53 12.99 -8.22
CA PRO A 13 -17.55 12.37 -6.90
C PRO A 13 -16.14 12.01 -6.40
N ILE A 14 -15.12 12.12 -7.26
CA ILE A 14 -13.72 11.85 -6.94
C ILE A 14 -13.04 13.20 -6.66
N ASP A 15 -12.73 13.44 -5.39
CA ASP A 15 -11.92 14.57 -4.95
C ASP A 15 -10.45 14.17 -4.77
N ALA A 16 -9.60 15.17 -4.49
CA ALA A 16 -8.16 14.94 -4.30
C ALA A 16 -7.85 14.07 -3.06
N ALA A 17 -8.68 14.14 -2.02
CA ALA A 17 -8.49 13.35 -0.82
C ALA A 17 -8.78 11.87 -1.07
N LEU A 18 -9.86 11.56 -1.79
CA LEU A 18 -10.20 10.21 -2.23
C LEU A 18 -9.12 9.64 -3.14
N ALA A 19 -8.62 10.44 -4.09
CA ALA A 19 -7.51 10.02 -4.95
C ALA A 19 -6.25 9.66 -4.14
N ALA A 20 -5.89 10.46 -3.14
CA ALA A 20 -4.72 10.23 -2.30
C ALA A 20 -4.90 9.07 -1.29
N ALA A 21 -6.13 8.78 -0.85
CA ALA A 21 -6.40 7.70 0.10
C ALA A 21 -6.14 6.30 -0.47
N HIS A 22 -6.23 6.16 -1.79
CA HIS A 22 -6.00 4.91 -2.52
C HIS A 22 -4.66 4.91 -3.28
N ASP A 23 -3.69 5.70 -2.83
CA ASP A 23 -2.40 5.79 -3.49
C ASP A 23 -1.60 4.49 -3.33
N GLY A 24 -1.18 3.93 -4.46
CA GLY A 24 -0.32 2.74 -4.56
C GLY A 24 -1.06 1.38 -4.55
N GLN A 25 -0.27 0.32 -4.41
CA GLN A 25 -0.73 -1.08 -4.49
C GLN A 25 0.16 -2.00 -3.62
N PRO A 26 -0.27 -3.23 -3.34
CA PRO A 26 0.60 -4.25 -2.78
C PRO A 26 1.85 -4.48 -3.64
N GLU A 27 3.04 -4.48 -3.02
CA GLU A 27 4.32 -4.70 -3.71
C GLU A 27 5.23 -5.63 -2.92
N TYR A 28 6.24 -6.18 -3.60
CA TYR A 28 7.21 -7.12 -3.04
C TYR A 28 6.55 -8.33 -2.37
N VAL A 29 5.54 -8.92 -3.02
CA VAL A 29 4.89 -10.13 -2.51
C VAL A 29 5.89 -11.29 -2.41
N GLY A 30 5.71 -12.12 -1.40
CA GLY A 30 6.50 -13.34 -1.16
C GLY A 30 5.82 -14.24 -0.14
N PHE A 31 6.32 -15.46 -0.04
CA PHE A 31 5.82 -16.46 0.91
C PHE A 31 6.88 -16.76 1.96
N VAL A 32 6.43 -16.98 3.20
CA VAL A 32 7.24 -17.49 4.31
C VAL A 32 6.48 -18.69 4.87
N GLY A 33 6.90 -19.90 4.52
CA GLY A 33 6.09 -21.10 4.74
C GLY A 33 4.75 -21.01 4.00
N ASP A 34 3.65 -21.15 4.73
CA ASP A 34 2.27 -21.06 4.24
C ASP A 34 1.66 -19.64 4.34
N GLU A 35 2.41 -18.67 4.87
CA GLU A 35 1.97 -17.29 5.01
C GLU A 35 2.35 -16.45 3.78
N ALA A 36 1.43 -15.61 3.31
CA ALA A 36 1.70 -14.62 2.28
C ALA A 36 2.07 -13.27 2.92
N TRP A 37 3.07 -12.60 2.36
CA TRP A 37 3.61 -11.35 2.88
C TRP A 37 3.82 -10.34 1.75
N TRP A 38 3.56 -9.06 2.01
CA TRP A 38 3.76 -7.97 1.05
C TRP A 38 3.95 -6.63 1.76
N THR A 39 4.40 -5.63 1.01
CA THR A 39 4.38 -4.24 1.49
C THR A 39 3.16 -3.51 0.93
N GLU A 40 2.56 -2.64 1.74
CA GLU A 40 1.39 -1.85 1.35
C GLU A 40 1.55 -0.38 1.80
N PRO A 41 1.14 0.59 0.97
CA PRO A 41 1.16 2.00 1.35
C PRO A 41 0.21 2.31 2.52
N ARG A 42 0.60 3.26 3.35
CA ARG A 42 -0.24 3.87 4.40
C ARG A 42 -0.16 5.40 4.27
N PRO A 43 -0.92 6.01 3.34
CA PRO A 43 -0.85 7.45 3.07
C PRO A 43 -1.13 8.31 4.32
N THR A 44 -2.08 7.86 5.15
CA THR A 44 -2.47 8.53 6.40
C THR A 44 -1.47 8.34 7.55
N GLU A 45 -0.46 7.47 7.39
CA GLU A 45 0.57 7.19 8.39
C GLU A 45 1.94 7.75 7.95
N ALA A 46 1.95 9.06 7.63
CA ALA A 46 3.13 9.79 7.14
C ALA A 46 3.76 9.17 5.86
N GLY A 47 2.92 8.58 4.99
CA GLY A 47 3.36 8.01 3.72
C GLY A 47 4.31 6.80 3.87
N ARG A 48 4.25 6.09 4.99
CA ARG A 48 5.06 4.88 5.20
C ARG A 48 4.55 3.71 4.36
N ARG A 49 5.42 2.72 4.16
CA ARG A 49 5.03 1.38 3.69
C ARG A 49 5.00 0.41 4.88
N ALA A 50 3.87 -0.24 5.08
CA ALA A 50 3.68 -1.30 6.07
C ALA A 50 4.13 -2.65 5.50
N LEU A 51 4.64 -3.55 6.34
CA LEU A 51 4.72 -4.98 6.02
C LEU A 51 3.45 -5.66 6.52
N VAL A 52 2.78 -6.35 5.61
CA VAL A 52 1.51 -7.04 5.85
C VAL A 52 1.73 -8.54 5.76
N ARG A 53 1.12 -9.27 6.68
CA ARG A 53 1.06 -10.73 6.69
C ARG A 53 -0.38 -11.17 6.51
N ARG A 54 -0.58 -12.17 5.66
CA ARG A 54 -1.80 -12.99 5.59
C ARG A 54 -1.50 -14.44 5.92
N ARG A 55 -2.23 -14.96 6.90
CA ARG A 55 -2.16 -16.36 7.34
C ARG A 55 -3.05 -17.26 6.46
N PRO A 56 -2.86 -18.59 6.49
CA PRO A 56 -3.71 -19.55 5.77
C PRO A 56 -5.20 -19.47 6.13
N ASP A 57 -5.51 -19.08 7.37
CA ASP A 57 -6.88 -18.85 7.85
C ASP A 57 -7.53 -17.58 7.27
N GLY A 58 -6.79 -16.83 6.44
CA GLY A 58 -7.24 -15.60 5.80
C GLY A 58 -7.00 -14.34 6.62
N THR A 59 -6.56 -14.44 7.88
CA THR A 59 -6.30 -13.29 8.74
C THR A 59 -5.17 -12.45 8.17
N GLU A 60 -5.47 -11.17 7.92
CA GLU A 60 -4.53 -10.18 7.43
C GLU A 60 -4.19 -9.15 8.51
N GLN A 61 -2.91 -8.81 8.68
CA GLN A 61 -2.47 -7.82 9.66
C GLN A 61 -1.19 -7.11 9.22
N SER A 62 -1.08 -5.81 9.54
CA SER A 62 0.22 -5.13 9.53
C SER A 62 1.04 -5.58 10.73
N VAL A 63 2.27 -6.03 10.50
CA VAL A 63 3.12 -6.62 11.55
C VAL A 63 4.08 -5.63 12.21
N LEU A 64 4.25 -4.46 11.61
CA LEU A 64 5.12 -3.40 12.13
C LEU A 64 4.29 -2.13 12.33
N PRO A 65 4.15 -1.65 13.58
CA PRO A 65 3.39 -0.43 13.86
C PRO A 65 4.11 0.80 13.30
N ALA A 66 3.39 1.91 13.11
CA ALA A 66 4.04 3.20 12.90
C ALA A 66 5.03 3.49 14.06
N PRO A 67 6.21 4.09 13.79
CA PRO A 67 6.63 4.73 12.54
C PRO A 67 7.47 3.85 11.60
N TRP A 68 7.50 2.52 11.76
CA TRP A 68 8.31 1.65 10.90
C TRP A 68 7.91 1.78 9.42
N ASN A 69 8.90 2.02 8.56
CA ASN A 69 8.72 2.26 7.14
C ASN A 69 9.56 1.28 6.32
N VAL A 70 8.89 0.33 5.67
CA VAL A 70 9.50 -0.81 4.97
C VAL A 70 9.90 -0.38 3.56
N ARG A 71 10.94 0.44 3.50
CA ARG A 71 11.57 0.95 2.26
C ARG A 71 13.04 1.25 2.51
N SER A 72 13.80 1.38 1.43
CA SER A 72 15.21 1.81 1.48
C SER A 72 15.49 2.87 0.41
N ARG A 73 16.68 3.46 0.46
CA ARG A 73 17.20 4.37 -0.57
C ARG A 73 18.28 3.71 -1.42
N VAL A 74 18.32 2.38 -1.47
CA VAL A 74 19.22 1.68 -2.41
C VAL A 74 18.92 2.22 -3.80
N ILE A 75 19.94 2.71 -4.50
CA ILE A 75 19.85 3.39 -5.80
C ILE A 75 18.80 4.52 -5.86
N GLU A 76 18.40 5.10 -4.73
CA GLU A 76 17.31 6.09 -4.58
C GLU A 76 15.90 5.65 -4.99
N TYR A 77 15.76 4.50 -5.67
CA TYR A 77 14.47 3.89 -6.03
C TYR A 77 14.02 2.80 -5.06
N GLY A 78 14.89 2.41 -4.13
CA GLY A 78 14.67 1.29 -3.22
C GLY A 78 15.10 -0.04 -3.82
N GLY A 79 15.30 -1.01 -2.94
CA GLY A 79 15.53 -2.42 -3.29
C GLY A 79 14.38 -3.29 -2.80
N ARG A 80 14.60 -4.61 -2.74
CA ARG A 80 13.68 -5.51 -2.02
C ARG A 80 13.79 -5.22 -0.52
N PRO A 81 12.74 -4.70 0.15
CA PRO A 81 12.86 -4.11 1.48
C PRO A 81 12.66 -5.12 2.62
N TRP A 82 12.34 -6.37 2.31
CA TRP A 82 12.14 -7.43 3.29
C TRP A 82 12.53 -8.80 2.73
N ALA A 83 12.85 -9.72 3.62
CA ALA A 83 13.02 -11.14 3.37
C ALA A 83 12.55 -11.91 4.61
N GLY A 84 12.15 -13.16 4.42
CA GLY A 84 11.77 -14.08 5.49
C GLY A 84 12.03 -15.51 5.06
N ALA A 85 12.20 -16.40 6.03
CA ALA A 85 12.36 -17.83 5.82
C ALA A 85 11.56 -18.56 6.90
N ASP A 86 11.10 -19.75 6.57
CA ASP A 86 10.67 -20.72 7.56
C ASP A 86 11.83 -21.08 8.49
N ARG A 87 11.48 -21.50 9.71
CA ARG A 87 12.45 -21.84 10.74
C ARG A 87 12.96 -23.27 10.56
#